data_AF-A0A934P8Q2-F1
#
_entry.id   AF-A0A934P8Q2-F1
#
_cell.length_a   1.000
_cell.length_b   1.000
_cell.length_c   1.000
_cell.angle_alpha   90.00
_cell.angle_beta   90.00
_cell.angle_gamma   90.00
#
_symmetry.space_group_name_H-M   'P 1'
#
loop_
_entity.id
_entity.type
_entity.pdbx_description
1 polymer ?
#
loop_
_entity_poly.entity_id
_entity_poly.type
_entity_poly.pdbx_seq_one_letter_code
_entity_poly.pdbx_strand_id
1 'polypeptide(L)'
;MEVEPKMSLDFGSAQTNHTFLELVPLPALIVERVGTDAPVAWANRAFTDLLGVEAEALVGNDIRDWSPDLPEAFGDDAIQLTDASGRFTVCRLTRGDGSTIWARLQTSTSLLHNHRYITAYVEDISPCR
;
A
#
# COMPACT_ATOMS: atom_id res chain seq x y z
N MET A 1 -8.64 16.93 -33.72
CA MET A 1 -9.07 16.30 -32.45
C MET A 1 -7.95 15.36 -32.07
N GLU A 2 -6.99 15.91 -31.37
CA GLU A 2 -5.72 15.25 -31.06
C GLU A 2 -5.88 14.52 -29.73
N VAL A 3 -5.49 13.25 -29.68
CA VAL A 3 -5.58 12.45 -28.45
C VAL A 3 -4.31 12.74 -27.65
N GLU A 4 -4.46 13.32 -26.46
CA GLU A 4 -3.31 13.59 -25.60
C GLU A 4 -2.57 12.28 -25.26
N PRO A 5 -1.23 12.29 -25.26
CA PRO A 5 -0.46 11.10 -24.96
C PRO A 5 -0.63 10.70 -23.49
N LYS A 6 -0.90 9.41 -23.28
CA LYS A 6 -1.05 8.79 -21.96
C LYS A 6 0.18 9.12 -21.11
N MET A 7 -0.03 9.85 -20.00
CA MET A 7 1.02 10.46 -19.19
C MET A 7 2.07 9.44 -18.71
N SER A 8 3.22 9.40 -19.37
CA SER A 8 4.38 8.63 -18.93
C SER A 8 5.07 9.40 -17.81
N LEU A 9 4.94 8.93 -16.58
CA LEU A 9 5.64 9.47 -15.42
C LEU A 9 7.16 9.39 -15.64
N ASP A 10 7.82 10.55 -15.70
CA ASP A 10 9.28 10.62 -15.72
C ASP A 10 9.81 10.38 -14.30
N PHE A 11 10.44 9.22 -14.12
CA PHE A 11 10.92 8.72 -12.84
C PHE A 11 12.44 8.86 -12.67
N GLY A 12 13.08 9.88 -13.26
CA GLY A 12 14.55 10.04 -13.24
C GLY A 12 15.26 9.93 -11.88
N SER A 13 14.58 10.19 -10.75
CA SER A 13 15.07 9.93 -9.39
C SER A 13 14.36 8.77 -8.64
N ALA A 14 13.28 8.23 -9.20
CA ALA A 14 12.45 7.18 -8.62
C ALA A 14 12.67 5.79 -9.27
N GLN A 15 13.34 5.73 -10.43
CA GLN A 15 13.71 4.49 -11.14
C GLN A 15 14.43 3.49 -10.20
N THR A 16 15.29 4.01 -9.32
CA THR A 16 16.03 3.24 -8.32
C THR A 16 15.13 2.61 -7.26
N ASN A 17 14.06 3.32 -6.83
CA ASN A 17 13.13 2.81 -5.82
C ASN A 17 12.15 1.79 -6.41
N HIS A 18 11.58 2.03 -7.59
CA HIS A 18 10.63 1.09 -8.20
C HIS A 18 11.31 -0.26 -8.53
N THR A 19 12.49 -0.21 -9.14
CA THR A 19 13.28 -1.43 -9.41
C THR A 19 13.69 -2.15 -8.12
N PHE A 20 13.98 -1.41 -7.05
CA PHE A 20 14.31 -2.01 -5.75
C PHE A 20 13.09 -2.70 -5.10
N LEU A 21 11.91 -2.07 -5.11
CA LEU A 21 10.71 -2.60 -4.46
C LEU A 21 10.13 -3.86 -5.15
N GLU A 22 10.34 -4.03 -6.45
CA GLU A 22 10.03 -5.28 -7.18
C GLU A 22 11.03 -6.41 -6.85
N LEU A 23 12.28 -6.09 -6.50
CA LEU A 23 13.32 -7.07 -6.14
C LEU A 23 13.33 -7.41 -4.64
N VAL A 24 12.68 -6.60 -3.80
CA VAL A 24 12.53 -6.86 -2.37
C VAL A 24 11.50 -8.00 -2.16
N PRO A 25 11.87 -9.11 -1.49
CA PRO A 25 10.97 -10.26 -1.28
C PRO A 25 9.94 -10.02 -0.16
N LEU A 26 9.81 -8.78 0.33
CA LEU A 26 8.81 -8.39 1.32
C LEU A 26 7.56 -7.89 0.59
N PRO A 27 6.35 -8.31 1.01
CA PRO A 27 5.10 -7.74 0.54
C PRO A 27 5.12 -6.21 0.69
N ALA A 28 4.98 -5.49 -0.42
CA ALA A 28 5.03 -4.03 -0.44
C ALA A 28 3.96 -3.43 -1.37
N LEU A 29 3.39 -2.32 -0.95
CA LEU A 29 2.52 -1.48 -1.77
C LEU A 29 2.80 0.00 -1.57
N ILE A 30 2.33 0.80 -2.53
CA ILE A 30 2.30 2.26 -2.47
C ILE A 30 0.85 2.69 -2.68
N VAL A 31 0.32 3.52 -1.77
CA VAL A 31 -0.95 4.25 -1.97
C VAL A 31 -0.68 5.72 -2.17
N GLU A 32 -1.50 6.38 -2.98
CA GLU A 32 -1.55 7.85 -3.06
C GLU A 32 -2.64 8.37 -2.13
N ARG A 33 -2.37 9.40 -1.33
CA ARG A 33 -3.41 10.08 -0.53
C ARG A 33 -4.06 11.18 -1.37
N VAL A 34 -5.32 10.97 -1.73
CA VAL A 34 -6.13 11.88 -2.53
C VAL A 34 -7.33 12.34 -1.70
N GLY A 35 -7.17 13.46 -0.99
CA GLY A 35 -8.15 13.90 0.00
C GLY A 35 -8.27 12.89 1.15
N THR A 36 -9.47 12.35 1.36
CA THR A 36 -9.74 11.28 2.34
C THR A 36 -9.37 9.90 1.82
N ASP A 37 -9.20 9.74 0.51
CA ASP A 37 -9.00 8.44 -0.12
C ASP A 37 -7.52 8.02 -0.15
N ALA A 38 -7.31 6.72 -0.31
CA ALA A 38 -6.01 6.06 -0.37
C ALA A 38 -5.98 4.98 -1.46
N PRO A 39 -6.20 5.34 -2.75
CA PRO A 39 -6.07 4.41 -3.86
C PRO A 39 -4.67 3.80 -3.95
N VAL A 40 -4.61 2.49 -4.24
CA VAL A 40 -3.33 1.80 -4.51
C VAL A 40 -2.75 2.33 -5.82
N ALA A 41 -1.55 2.90 -5.75
CA ALA A 41 -0.80 3.35 -6.92
C ALA A 41 0.03 2.20 -7.54
N TRP A 42 0.53 1.28 -6.71
CA TRP A 42 1.32 0.12 -7.12
C TRP A 42 1.42 -0.91 -5.98
N ALA A 43 1.64 -2.19 -6.31
CA ALA A 43 1.98 -3.25 -5.37
C ALA A 43 2.93 -4.26 -6.04
N ASN A 44 3.87 -4.85 -5.28
CA ASN A 44 4.74 -5.91 -5.80
C ASN A 44 4.05 -7.28 -5.78
N ARG A 45 4.67 -8.23 -6.49
CA ARG A 45 4.22 -9.63 -6.54
C ARG A 45 4.15 -10.30 -5.16
N ALA A 46 5.03 -9.95 -4.22
CA ALA A 46 4.96 -10.50 -2.87
C ALA A 46 3.70 -10.05 -2.11
N PHE A 47 3.18 -8.86 -2.40
CA PHE A 47 1.92 -8.37 -1.85
C PHE A 47 0.69 -9.00 -2.52
N THR A 48 0.68 -9.14 -3.84
CA THR A 48 -0.40 -9.84 -4.55
C THR A 48 -0.49 -11.32 -4.13
N ASP A 49 0.66 -11.99 -4.00
CA ASP A 49 0.76 -13.37 -3.49
C ASP A 49 0.27 -13.46 -2.02
N LEU A 50 0.59 -12.47 -1.16
CA LEU A 50 0.13 -12.43 0.23
C LEU A 50 -1.40 -12.26 0.35
N LEU A 51 -1.98 -11.37 -0.45
CA LEU A 51 -3.39 -11.02 -0.40
C LEU A 51 -4.27 -11.98 -1.22
N GLY A 52 -3.68 -12.72 -2.18
CA GLY A 52 -4.43 -13.55 -3.12
C GLY A 52 -5.27 -12.73 -4.11
N VAL A 53 -4.77 -11.56 -4.50
CA VAL A 53 -5.45 -10.61 -5.41
C VAL A 53 -4.43 -10.07 -6.41
N GLU A 54 -4.75 -10.14 -7.70
CA GLU A 54 -3.90 -9.63 -8.79
C GLU A 54 -3.77 -8.09 -8.73
N ALA A 55 -2.62 -7.56 -9.19
CA ALA A 55 -2.31 -6.14 -9.10
C ALA A 55 -3.35 -5.25 -9.80
N GLU A 56 -3.90 -5.71 -10.93
CA GLU A 56 -4.93 -5.01 -11.72
C GLU A 56 -6.26 -4.85 -10.96
N ALA A 57 -6.53 -5.68 -9.96
CA ALA A 57 -7.70 -5.57 -9.08
C ALA A 57 -7.43 -4.72 -7.83
N LEU A 58 -6.16 -4.35 -7.58
CA LEU A 58 -5.76 -3.47 -6.47
C LEU A 58 -5.58 -2.03 -6.94
N VAL A 59 -4.84 -1.82 -8.04
CA VAL A 59 -4.45 -0.47 -8.50
C VAL A 59 -5.67 0.37 -8.84
N GLY A 60 -5.76 1.56 -8.23
CA GLY A 60 -6.87 2.49 -8.35
C GLY A 60 -8.01 2.27 -7.35
N ASN A 61 -8.13 1.09 -6.73
CA ASN A 61 -9.09 0.82 -5.67
C ASN A 61 -8.53 1.24 -4.30
N ASP A 62 -9.40 1.48 -3.33
CA ASP A 62 -9.00 2.03 -2.05
C ASP A 62 -8.47 0.94 -1.11
N ILE A 63 -7.41 1.25 -0.35
CA ILE A 63 -6.84 0.34 0.65
C ILE A 63 -7.88 -0.17 1.67
N ARG A 64 -8.90 0.64 1.99
CA ARG A 64 -9.95 0.34 2.98
C ARG A 64 -10.92 -0.74 2.49
N ASP A 65 -11.05 -0.98 1.19
CA ASP A 65 -11.94 -2.02 0.62
C ASP A 65 -11.58 -3.43 1.11
N TRP A 66 -10.31 -3.65 1.47
CA TRP A 66 -9.77 -4.90 1.99
C TRP A 66 -9.05 -4.73 3.34
N SER A 67 -9.12 -3.55 3.96
CA SER A 67 -8.48 -3.24 5.25
C SER A 67 -9.48 -2.63 6.25
N PRO A 68 -10.44 -3.40 6.78
CA PRO A 68 -11.60 -2.88 7.52
C PRO A 68 -11.27 -2.15 8.83
N ASP A 69 -10.06 -2.31 9.37
CA ASP A 69 -9.62 -1.58 10.56
C ASP A 69 -8.96 -0.23 10.23
N LEU A 70 -8.54 0.02 8.98
CA LEU A 70 -7.81 1.25 8.65
C LEU A 70 -8.75 2.48 8.69
N PRO A 71 -8.36 3.56 9.40
CA PRO A 71 -9.16 4.75 9.51
C PRO A 71 -9.09 5.59 8.22
N GLU A 72 -10.07 6.47 8.04
CA GLU A 72 -10.10 7.44 6.93
C GLU A 72 -8.85 8.34 6.86
N ALA A 73 -8.30 8.74 8.02
CA ALA A 73 -7.05 9.51 8.07
C ALA A 73 -5.79 8.63 8.05
N PHE A 74 -5.81 7.54 7.25
CA PHE A 74 -5.00 6.31 7.36
C PHE A 74 -3.67 6.42 8.14
N GLY A 75 -2.62 7.12 7.70
CA GLY A 75 -2.42 7.78 6.40
C GLY A 75 -2.15 9.28 6.48
N ASP A 76 -2.42 9.87 7.63
CA ASP A 76 -2.03 11.21 8.06
C ASP A 76 -1.23 11.07 9.37
N ASP A 77 -0.45 12.09 9.76
CA ASP A 77 0.48 12.02 10.90
C ASP A 77 -0.20 11.88 12.30
N ALA A 78 -1.50 11.57 12.33
CA ALA A 78 -2.38 11.76 13.48
C ALA A 78 -3.12 10.50 13.98
N ILE A 79 -3.08 9.34 13.28
CA ILE A 79 -3.71 8.12 13.80
C ILE A 79 -2.73 6.95 13.89
N GLN A 80 -2.59 6.43 15.10
CA GLN A 80 -1.77 5.26 15.43
C GLN A 80 -2.64 4.08 15.83
N LEU A 81 -2.91 3.17 14.88
CA LEU A 81 -3.29 1.78 15.16
C LEU A 81 -2.04 0.95 15.50
N THR A 82 -1.20 1.45 16.40
CA THR A 82 0.14 0.90 16.55
C THR A 82 0.23 -0.26 17.50
N ASP A 83 1.22 -1.12 17.26
CA ASP A 83 1.69 -2.10 18.22
C ASP A 83 2.20 -1.43 19.52
N ALA A 84 2.52 -2.26 20.53
CA ALA A 84 2.98 -1.79 21.84
C ALA A 84 4.30 -0.99 21.80
N SER A 85 4.99 -0.91 20.66
CA SER A 85 6.19 -0.10 20.47
C SER A 85 5.91 1.29 19.85
N GLY A 86 4.70 1.54 19.35
CA GLY A 86 4.34 2.78 18.67
C GLY A 86 4.93 2.93 17.26
N ARG A 87 5.47 1.85 16.67
CA ARG A 87 6.27 1.89 15.43
C ARG A 87 5.61 1.28 14.20
N PHE A 88 4.68 0.36 14.40
CA PHE A 88 4.04 -0.40 13.31
C PHE A 88 2.54 -0.32 13.45
N THR A 89 1.82 -0.05 12.37
CA THR A 89 0.36 -0.19 12.34
C THR A 89 0.01 -1.68 12.32
N VAL A 90 -0.95 -2.12 13.13
CA VAL A 90 -1.48 -3.48 13.13
C VAL A 90 -2.96 -3.43 12.77
N CYS A 91 -3.34 -4.12 11.71
CA CYS A 91 -4.71 -4.16 11.22
C CYS A 91 -5.04 -5.55 10.64
N ARG A 92 -6.33 -5.82 10.44
CA ARG A 92 -6.78 -6.97 9.66
C ARG A 92 -6.79 -6.63 8.17
N LEU A 93 -6.32 -7.56 7.35
CA LEU A 93 -6.48 -7.53 5.89
C LEU A 93 -7.37 -8.69 5.44
N THR A 94 -8.24 -8.42 4.47
CA THR A 94 -9.13 -9.41 3.84
C THR A 94 -8.52 -9.86 2.50
N ARG A 95 -8.27 -11.16 2.38
CA ARG A 95 -7.75 -11.77 1.15
C ARG A 95 -8.82 -11.88 0.06
N GLY A 96 -8.40 -12.11 -1.18
CA GLY A 96 -9.29 -12.36 -2.33
C GLY A 96 -10.19 -13.60 -2.18
N ASP A 97 -9.81 -14.57 -1.34
CA ASP A 97 -10.64 -15.74 -0.98
C ASP A 97 -11.64 -15.46 0.17
N GLY A 98 -11.67 -14.24 0.70
CA GLY A 98 -12.49 -13.82 1.83
C GLY A 98 -11.93 -14.20 3.20
N SER A 99 -10.78 -14.89 3.27
CA SER A 99 -10.08 -15.12 4.55
C SER A 99 -9.47 -13.83 5.10
N THR A 100 -9.15 -13.82 6.40
CA THR A 100 -8.61 -12.62 7.08
C THR A 100 -7.28 -12.95 7.75
N ILE A 101 -6.32 -12.04 7.66
CA ILE A 101 -5.05 -12.08 8.38
C ILE A 101 -4.90 -10.91 9.34
N TRP A 102 -4.08 -11.10 10.36
CA TRP A 102 -3.47 -9.99 11.08
C TRP A 102 -2.20 -9.58 10.36
N ALA A 103 -2.13 -8.31 9.94
CA ALA A 103 -0.99 -7.75 9.28
C ALA A 103 -0.29 -6.71 10.15
N ARG A 104 1.04 -6.72 10.12
CA ARG A 104 1.89 -5.64 10.64
C ARG A 104 2.39 -4.81 9.47
N LEU A 105 2.13 -3.51 9.51
CA LEU A 105 2.45 -2.53 8.47
C LEU A 105 3.57 -1.62 8.98
N GLN A 106 4.68 -1.58 8.24
CA GLN A 106 5.70 -0.55 8.38
C GLN A 106 5.52 0.48 7.27
N THR A 107 5.06 1.67 7.62
CA THR A 107 4.72 2.74 6.67
C THR A 107 5.77 3.86 6.65
N SER A 108 5.97 4.46 5.47
CA SER A 108 6.67 5.74 5.33
C SER A 108 5.94 6.66 4.36
N THR A 109 5.85 7.94 4.73
CA THR A 109 5.20 8.98 3.91
C THR A 109 6.24 9.72 3.09
N SER A 110 5.99 9.86 1.79
CA SER A 110 6.84 10.59 0.84
C SER A 110 6.02 11.66 0.12
N LEU A 111 6.64 12.80 -0.20
CA LEU A 111 6.06 13.83 -1.06
C LEU A 111 6.80 13.83 -2.41
N LEU A 112 6.06 13.63 -3.50
CA LEU A 112 6.60 13.62 -4.86
C LEU A 112 5.67 14.48 -5.74
N HIS A 113 6.23 15.50 -6.40
CA HIS A 113 5.47 16.44 -7.25
C HIS A 113 4.22 17.07 -6.59
N ASN A 114 4.26 17.29 -5.26
CA ASN A 114 3.14 17.77 -4.42
C ASN A 114 2.00 16.74 -4.19
N HIS A 115 2.18 15.49 -4.62
CA HIS A 115 1.34 14.35 -4.23
C HIS A 115 1.94 13.66 -2.99
N ARG A 116 1.09 13.17 -2.09
CA ARG A 116 1.49 12.41 -0.90
C ARG A 116 1.35 10.93 -1.17
N TYR A 117 2.45 10.20 -1.08
CA TYR A 117 2.48 8.74 -1.21
C TYR A 117 2.81 8.10 0.14
N ILE A 118 2.21 6.95 0.43
CA ILE A 118 2.57 6.11 1.56
C ILE A 118 3.08 4.80 1.00
N THR A 119 4.34 4.48 1.28
CA THR A 119 4.89 3.14 1.05
C THR A 119 4.64 2.30 2.29
N ALA A 120 4.09 1.11 2.12
CA ALA A 120 3.85 0.16 3.21
C ALA A 120 4.55 -1.18 2.91
N TYR A 121 5.37 -1.64 3.84
CA TYR A 121 5.79 -3.05 3.91
C TYR A 121 4.83 -3.80 4.82
N VAL A 122 4.44 -5.01 4.42
CA VAL A 122 3.37 -5.79 5.08
C VAL A 122 3.89 -7.16 5.46
N GLU A 123 3.58 -7.57 6.69
CA GLU A 123 3.97 -8.85 7.27
C GLU A 123 2.73 -9.55 7.83
N ASP A 124 2.48 -10.80 7.43
CA ASP A 124 1.47 -11.66 8.05
C ASP A 124 1.95 -12.09 9.44
N ILE A 125 1.28 -11.59 10.48
CA ILE A 125 1.54 -11.94 11.89
C ILE A 125 0.44 -12.85 12.45
N SER A 126 -0.35 -13.47 11.58
CA SER A 126 -1.34 -14.47 11.99
C SER A 126 -0.65 -15.64 12.70
N PRO A 127 -1.26 -16.24 13.75
CA PRO A 127 -0.65 -17.36 14.44
C PRO A 127 -0.33 -18.52 13.48
N CYS A 128 0.91 -19.00 13.51
CA CYS A 128 1.29 -20.25 12.85
C CYS A 128 0.37 -21.37 13.35
N ARG A 129 -0.30 -22.05 12.42
CA ARG A 129 -1.16 -23.22 12.71
C ARG A 129 -0.37 -24.50 12.86
#